data_AF-Q28VG2-F1
#
_entry.id   AF-Q28VG2-F1
#
_cell.length_a   1.000
_cell.length_b   1.000
_cell.length_c   1.000
_cell.angle_alpha   90.00
_cell.angle_beta   90.00
_cell.angle_gamma   90.00
#
_symmetry.space_group_name_H-M   'P 1'
#
loop_
_entity.id
_entity.type
_entity.pdbx_description
1 polymer ?
#
loop_
_entity_poly.entity_id
_entity_poly.type
_entity_poly.pdbx_seq_one_letter_code
_entity_poly.pdbx_strand_id
1 'polypeptide(L)'
;MIRCAAFALSVFAAGPAVALSCAVPSVADSYGGAAASATDYVIGVGALALTGQTNPPEGAVAQGGDINQMVGYTQPAQFTGGLFTGNGFGPSQHVNIEVNVTCIVAWCGQAAEVDNALFFFRATNAGYVLDEGACPGNVFYDPTPAQLQQVQQCYDSGTC
;
A
#
# COMPACT_ATOMS: atom_id res chain seq x y z
N MET A 1 -21.46 47.15 40.34
CA MET A 1 -20.94 47.75 39.11
C MET A 1 -19.64 47.04 38.73
N ILE A 2 -19.67 46.28 37.64
CA ILE A 2 -18.60 46.09 36.63
C ILE A 2 -17.16 45.85 37.13
N ARG A 3 -16.62 44.62 36.94
CA ARG A 3 -15.63 44.34 35.88
C ARG A 3 -15.22 42.87 35.83
N CYS A 4 -15.61 42.22 34.73
CA CYS A 4 -15.13 40.93 34.28
C CYS A 4 -13.62 41.00 33.99
N ALA A 5 -12.82 40.13 34.60
CA ALA A 5 -11.48 39.81 34.13
C ALA A 5 -11.49 38.38 33.57
N ALA A 6 -11.85 38.27 32.30
CA ALA A 6 -11.73 37.03 31.54
C ALA A 6 -10.24 36.81 31.21
N PHE A 7 -9.63 35.81 31.83
CA PHE A 7 -8.28 35.36 31.51
C PHE A 7 -8.38 34.50 30.25
N ALA A 8 -7.96 35.07 29.11
CA ALA A 8 -7.98 34.41 27.81
C ALA A 8 -6.97 33.25 27.78
N LEU A 9 -7.50 32.03 27.76
CA LEU A 9 -6.73 30.80 27.61
C LEU A 9 -6.59 30.48 26.11
N SER A 10 -5.61 31.12 25.46
CA SER A 10 -5.28 30.87 24.05
C SER A 10 -4.50 29.56 23.93
N VAL A 11 -5.20 28.42 23.86
CA VAL A 11 -4.58 27.14 23.52
C VAL A 11 -4.21 27.19 22.04
N PHE A 12 -2.91 27.25 21.76
CA PHE A 12 -2.35 27.00 20.44
C PHE A 12 -2.71 25.56 20.04
N ALA A 13 -3.70 25.41 19.17
CA ALA A 13 -3.92 24.19 18.41
C ALA A 13 -2.81 24.07 17.35
N ALA A 14 -1.62 23.65 17.79
CA ALA A 14 -0.61 23.10 16.89
C ALA A 14 -1.10 21.70 16.47
N GLY A 15 -1.99 21.65 15.47
CA GLY A 15 -2.31 20.40 14.81
C GLY A 15 -1.04 19.80 14.21
N PRO A 16 -0.88 18.47 14.20
CA PRO A 16 0.26 17.86 13.55
C PRO A 16 0.24 18.26 12.08
N ALA A 17 1.22 19.06 11.67
CA ALA A 17 1.54 19.24 10.27
C ALA A 17 2.10 17.91 9.79
N VAL A 18 1.21 17.02 9.35
CA VAL A 18 1.57 15.89 8.49
C VAL A 18 2.00 16.49 7.15
N ALA A 19 3.21 17.05 7.12
CA ALA A 19 3.95 17.13 5.88
C ALA A 19 3.97 15.70 5.33
N LEU A 20 3.68 15.51 4.04
CA LEU A 20 3.75 14.21 3.37
C LEU A 20 5.22 13.74 3.33
N SER A 21 5.78 13.40 4.49
CA SER A 21 6.88 12.47 4.59
C SER A 21 6.22 11.11 4.39
N CYS A 22 6.24 10.60 3.16
CA CYS A 22 5.99 9.18 2.93
C CYS A 22 7.12 8.41 3.64
N ALA A 23 7.05 8.33 4.97
CA ALA A 23 7.95 7.53 5.77
C ALA A 23 7.76 6.11 5.27
N VAL A 24 8.82 5.51 4.77
CA VAL A 24 8.77 4.16 4.21
C VAL A 24 8.39 3.22 5.36
N PRO A 25 7.22 2.56 5.30
CA PRO A 25 6.78 1.67 6.36
C PRO A 25 7.74 0.48 6.47
N SER A 26 7.91 -0.06 7.66
CA SER A 26 8.53 -1.37 7.85
C SER A 26 7.55 -2.49 7.48
N VAL A 27 8.06 -3.73 7.33
CA VAL A 27 7.18 -4.90 7.09
C VAL A 27 6.20 -5.10 8.25
N ALA A 28 6.61 -4.80 9.48
CA ALA A 28 5.74 -4.82 10.65
C ALA A 28 4.61 -3.79 10.53
N ASP A 29 4.92 -2.56 10.11
CA ASP A 29 3.91 -1.51 9.94
C ASP A 29 2.87 -1.91 8.88
N SER A 30 3.33 -2.44 7.74
CA SER A 30 2.45 -2.89 6.66
C SER A 30 1.62 -4.11 7.06
N TYR A 31 2.20 -5.07 7.80
CA TYR A 31 1.45 -6.19 8.34
C TYR A 31 0.39 -5.73 9.35
N GLY A 32 0.76 -4.86 10.29
CA GLY A 32 -0.17 -4.31 11.27
C GLY A 32 -1.33 -3.55 10.60
N GLY A 33 -1.03 -2.75 9.58
CA GLY A 33 -2.05 -2.09 8.76
C GLY A 33 -2.97 -3.06 8.02
N ALA A 34 -2.42 -4.11 7.42
CA ALA A 34 -3.18 -5.16 6.75
C ALA A 34 -4.08 -5.94 7.73
N ALA A 35 -3.55 -6.32 8.89
CA ALA A 35 -4.28 -7.06 9.92
C ALA A 35 -5.39 -6.22 10.59
N ALA A 36 -5.23 -4.90 10.65
CA ALA A 36 -6.24 -3.98 11.18
C ALA A 36 -7.29 -3.54 10.12
N SER A 37 -7.10 -3.91 8.85
CA SER A 37 -8.01 -3.52 7.77
C SER A 37 -9.36 -4.24 7.87
N ALA A 38 -10.41 -3.59 7.37
CA ALA A 38 -11.72 -4.21 7.19
C ALA A 38 -11.77 -5.18 6.00
N THR A 39 -10.73 -5.21 5.17
CA THR A 39 -10.57 -6.13 4.04
C THR A 39 -9.43 -7.10 4.31
N ASP A 40 -9.59 -8.35 3.88
CA ASP A 40 -8.54 -9.35 4.00
C ASP A 40 -7.34 -9.03 3.11
N TYR A 41 -6.16 -9.47 3.53
CA TYR A 41 -4.91 -9.35 2.79
C TYR A 41 -4.23 -10.71 2.65
N VAL A 42 -3.52 -10.87 1.54
CA VAL A 42 -2.69 -12.02 1.23
C VAL A 42 -1.28 -11.53 0.97
N ILE A 43 -0.31 -12.14 1.65
CA ILE A 43 1.10 -11.76 1.55
C ILE A 43 1.80 -12.74 0.60
N GLY A 44 2.56 -12.23 -0.37
CA GLY A 44 3.27 -13.05 -1.35
C GLY A 44 4.73 -12.64 -1.49
N VAL A 45 5.62 -13.58 -1.81
CA VAL A 45 7.01 -13.30 -2.17
C VAL A 45 7.32 -13.91 -3.54
N GLY A 46 7.85 -13.10 -4.45
CA GLY A 46 8.15 -13.53 -5.81
C GLY A 46 8.24 -12.39 -6.81
N ALA A 47 7.89 -12.67 -8.05
CA ALA A 47 7.93 -11.74 -9.17
C ALA A 47 6.54 -11.20 -9.54
N LEU A 48 6.50 -10.01 -10.14
CA LEU A 48 5.32 -9.39 -10.72
C LEU A 48 5.63 -8.92 -12.15
N ALA A 49 4.87 -9.40 -13.12
CA ALA A 49 4.96 -8.98 -14.52
C ALA A 49 3.67 -8.26 -14.92
N LEU A 50 3.75 -7.16 -15.68
CA LEU A 50 2.57 -6.44 -16.15
C LEU A 50 1.99 -7.16 -17.38
N THR A 51 0.67 -7.31 -17.42
CA THR A 51 0.00 -8.10 -18.45
C THR A 51 -1.13 -7.29 -19.10
N GLY A 52 -0.95 -6.90 -20.36
CA GLY A 52 -1.98 -6.18 -21.10
C GLY A 52 -1.89 -4.65 -20.96
N GLN A 53 -3.01 -3.99 -21.21
CA GLN A 53 -3.11 -2.53 -21.21
C GLN A 53 -3.71 -2.03 -19.91
N THR A 54 -3.27 -0.84 -19.48
CA THR A 54 -3.87 -0.14 -18.36
C THR A 54 -5.30 0.30 -18.68
N ASN A 55 -6.07 0.60 -17.64
CA ASN A 55 -7.36 1.25 -17.75
C ASN A 55 -7.40 2.50 -16.85
N PRO A 56 -7.44 3.72 -17.42
CA PRO A 56 -7.47 4.02 -18.85
C PRO A 56 -6.14 3.69 -19.57
N PRO A 57 -6.14 3.55 -20.91
CA PRO A 57 -4.96 3.14 -21.70
C PRO A 57 -3.74 4.06 -21.59
N GLU A 58 -3.95 5.33 -21.26
CA GLU A 58 -2.90 6.34 -21.07
C GLU A 58 -2.25 6.28 -19.67
N GLY A 59 -2.79 5.46 -18.76
CA GLY A 59 -2.38 5.40 -17.36
C GLY A 59 -3.01 6.53 -16.53
N ALA A 60 -2.26 7.14 -15.63
CA ALA A 60 -2.80 8.22 -14.81
C ALA A 60 -3.03 9.48 -15.65
N VAL A 61 -4.20 10.10 -15.52
CA VAL A 61 -4.63 11.23 -16.37
C VAL A 61 -5.10 12.43 -15.56
N ALA A 62 -4.76 13.63 -16.01
CA ALA A 62 -5.25 14.88 -15.44
C ALA A 62 -6.69 15.16 -15.87
N GLN A 63 -7.62 15.22 -14.92
CA GLN A 63 -9.01 15.54 -15.22
C GLN A 63 -9.14 16.98 -15.72
N GLY A 64 -9.70 17.16 -16.92
CA GLY A 64 -9.83 18.48 -17.55
C GLY A 64 -8.49 19.18 -17.85
N GLY A 65 -7.37 18.46 -17.85
CA GLY A 65 -6.04 19.02 -18.03
C GLY A 65 -5.42 19.68 -16.78
N ASP A 66 -6.07 19.57 -15.62
CA ASP A 66 -5.53 20.07 -14.34
C ASP A 66 -4.66 19.00 -13.66
N ILE A 67 -3.35 19.25 -13.59
CA ILE A 67 -2.38 18.35 -12.95
C ILE A 67 -2.65 18.11 -11.46
N ASN A 68 -3.43 18.97 -10.80
CA ASN A 68 -3.81 18.77 -9.40
C ASN A 68 -5.02 17.86 -9.24
N GLN A 69 -5.62 17.43 -10.34
CA GLN A 69 -6.79 16.54 -10.39
C GLN A 69 -6.42 15.26 -11.15
N MET A 70 -5.33 14.60 -10.72
CA MET A 70 -4.95 13.32 -11.30
C MET A 70 -5.92 12.21 -10.90
N VAL A 71 -6.32 11.42 -11.88
CA VAL A 71 -7.11 10.21 -11.71
C VAL A 71 -6.20 9.00 -11.89
N GLY A 72 -6.31 8.04 -10.97
CA GLY A 72 -5.59 6.78 -10.99
C GLY A 72 -6.02 5.85 -12.14
N TYR A 73 -5.40 4.68 -12.20
CA TYR A 73 -5.65 3.67 -13.23
C TYR A 73 -5.48 2.27 -12.66
N THR A 74 -6.01 1.27 -13.35
CA THR A 74 -5.69 -0.13 -13.07
C THR A 74 -4.78 -0.71 -14.15
N GLN A 75 -3.92 -1.65 -13.75
CA GLN A 75 -3.00 -2.36 -14.64
C GLN A 75 -3.09 -3.85 -14.33
N PRO A 76 -3.56 -4.71 -15.24
CA PRO A 76 -3.53 -6.14 -14.99
C PRO A 76 -2.08 -6.63 -14.93
N ALA A 77 -1.82 -7.60 -14.06
CA ALA A 77 -0.50 -8.17 -13.86
C ALA A 77 -0.59 -9.65 -13.49
N GLN A 78 0.55 -10.33 -13.53
CA GLN A 78 0.70 -11.70 -13.08
C GLN A 78 1.78 -11.77 -12.01
N PHE A 79 1.39 -12.24 -10.82
CA PHE A 79 2.30 -12.62 -9.77
C PHE A 79 2.78 -14.06 -9.98
N THR A 80 4.08 -14.30 -9.78
CA THR A 80 4.68 -15.65 -9.76
C THR A 80 5.50 -15.80 -8.49
N GLY A 81 5.06 -16.63 -7.56
CA GLY A 81 5.75 -16.80 -6.30
C GLY A 81 4.99 -17.58 -5.25
N GLY A 82 5.53 -17.61 -4.04
CA GLY A 82 4.91 -18.27 -2.89
C GLY A 82 3.97 -17.32 -2.15
N LEU A 83 2.79 -17.80 -1.79
CA LEU A 83 1.87 -17.08 -0.89
C LEU A 83 2.10 -17.54 0.56
N PHE A 84 1.98 -16.61 1.51
CA PHE A 84 2.09 -16.91 2.93
C PHE A 84 0.88 -17.70 3.42
N THR A 85 1.14 -18.80 4.12
CA THR A 85 0.11 -19.76 4.57
C THR A 85 -0.04 -19.83 6.09
N GLY A 86 0.61 -18.93 6.83
CA GLY A 86 0.72 -19.00 8.29
C GLY A 86 1.84 -19.89 8.82
N ASN A 87 2.37 -20.81 8.00
CA ASN A 87 3.53 -21.65 8.33
C ASN A 87 4.74 -21.38 7.40
N GLY A 88 4.78 -20.16 6.83
CA GLY A 88 5.73 -19.77 5.80
C GLY A 88 5.11 -19.62 4.40
N PHE A 89 5.97 -19.29 3.44
CA PHE A 89 5.60 -19.12 2.03
C PHE A 89 5.53 -20.48 1.34
N GLY A 90 4.38 -20.76 0.73
CA GLY A 90 4.10 -22.01 0.03
C GLY A 90 4.86 -22.17 -1.30
N PRO A 91 4.59 -23.24 -2.06
CA PRO A 91 5.18 -23.46 -3.37
C PRO A 91 4.82 -22.33 -4.34
N SER A 92 5.69 -22.11 -5.33
CA SER A 92 5.48 -21.09 -6.36
C SER A 92 4.23 -21.40 -7.19
N GLN A 93 3.42 -20.38 -7.41
CA GLN A 93 2.20 -20.42 -8.23
C GLN A 93 2.06 -19.14 -9.05
N HIS A 94 1.28 -19.22 -10.13
CA HIS A 94 0.92 -18.07 -10.96
C HIS A 94 -0.46 -17.57 -10.59
N VAL A 95 -0.58 -16.27 -10.30
CA VAL A 95 -1.84 -15.63 -9.94
C VAL A 95 -2.01 -14.37 -10.74
N ASN A 96 -3.14 -14.23 -11.44
CA ASN A 96 -3.51 -12.98 -12.06
C ASN A 96 -3.97 -12.01 -10.96
N ILE A 97 -3.42 -10.80 -10.97
CA ILE A 97 -3.72 -9.74 -10.02
C ILE A 97 -3.99 -8.45 -10.78
N GLU A 98 -4.58 -7.48 -10.10
CA GLU A 98 -4.71 -6.11 -10.63
C GLU A 98 -3.85 -5.16 -9.79
N VAL A 99 -3.03 -4.32 -10.43
CA VAL A 99 -2.38 -3.21 -9.75
C VAL A 99 -3.31 -2.01 -9.84
N ASN A 100 -3.80 -1.56 -8.68
CA ASN A 100 -4.64 -0.37 -8.57
C ASN A 100 -3.76 0.83 -8.20
N VAL A 101 -3.50 1.69 -9.17
CA VAL A 101 -2.69 2.89 -8.98
C VAL A 101 -3.57 4.05 -8.57
N THR A 102 -3.24 4.68 -7.44
CA THR A 102 -3.99 5.82 -6.91
C THR A 102 -3.14 7.08 -6.86
N CYS A 103 -3.80 8.23 -6.84
CA CYS A 103 -3.17 9.55 -6.86
C CYS A 103 -3.59 10.40 -5.66
N ILE A 104 -2.67 11.23 -5.19
CA ILE A 104 -2.88 12.31 -4.23
C ILE A 104 -2.45 13.61 -4.92
N VAL A 105 -3.43 14.42 -5.31
CA VAL A 105 -3.23 15.68 -6.04
C VAL A 105 -2.52 15.44 -7.37
N ALA A 106 -1.22 15.73 -7.45
CA ALA A 106 -0.40 15.60 -8.65
C ALA A 106 0.53 14.37 -8.63
N TRP A 107 0.53 13.60 -7.53
CA TRP A 107 1.39 12.45 -7.36
C TRP A 107 0.59 11.17 -7.43
N CYS A 108 0.99 10.26 -8.32
CA CYS A 108 0.41 8.94 -8.43
C CYS A 108 1.45 7.89 -8.03
N GLY A 109 0.97 6.73 -7.62
CA GLY A 109 1.81 5.53 -7.58
C GLY A 109 2.20 5.07 -8.97
N GLN A 110 2.79 3.88 -9.05
CA GLN A 110 3.23 3.30 -10.30
C GLN A 110 3.04 1.79 -10.28
N ALA A 111 2.50 1.23 -11.37
CA ALA A 111 2.61 -0.19 -11.63
C ALA A 111 3.98 -0.48 -12.26
N ALA A 112 4.75 -1.37 -11.64
CA ALA A 112 6.09 -1.73 -12.08
C ALA A 112 6.26 -3.25 -12.15
N GLU A 113 7.07 -3.71 -13.10
CA GLU A 113 7.57 -5.08 -13.12
C GLU A 113 8.65 -5.24 -12.05
N VAL A 114 8.64 -6.37 -11.38
CA VAL A 114 9.53 -6.66 -10.25
C VAL A 114 9.94 -8.12 -10.29
N ASP A 115 11.24 -8.41 -10.26
CA ASP A 115 11.73 -9.79 -10.29
C ASP A 115 11.61 -10.50 -8.94
N ASN A 116 11.74 -9.73 -7.85
CA ASN A 116 11.72 -10.26 -6.48
C ASN A 116 11.28 -9.19 -5.48
N ALA A 117 10.10 -9.36 -4.90
CA ALA A 117 9.63 -8.54 -3.79
C ALA A 117 8.69 -9.31 -2.87
N LEU A 118 8.52 -8.79 -1.66
CA LEU A 118 7.45 -9.13 -0.74
C LEU A 118 6.28 -8.17 -0.98
N PHE A 119 5.10 -8.71 -1.22
CA PHE A 119 3.89 -7.99 -1.58
C PHE A 119 2.80 -8.18 -0.54
N PHE A 120 2.04 -7.12 -0.29
CA PHE A 120 0.79 -7.15 0.47
C PHE A 120 -0.36 -6.91 -0.51
N PHE A 121 -1.05 -7.98 -0.89
CA PHE A 121 -2.19 -7.91 -1.79
C PHE A 121 -3.49 -7.83 -1.01
N ARG A 122 -4.34 -6.87 -1.34
CA ARG A 122 -5.71 -6.82 -0.83
C ARG A 122 -6.56 -7.87 -1.53
N ALA A 123 -7.29 -8.67 -0.77
CA ALA A 123 -8.22 -9.65 -1.31
C ALA A 123 -9.56 -9.00 -1.66
N THR A 124 -10.13 -9.44 -2.78
CA THR A 124 -11.44 -9.02 -3.26
C THR A 124 -12.21 -10.23 -3.79
N ASN A 125 -13.50 -10.05 -4.07
CA ASN A 125 -14.31 -11.09 -4.71
C ASN A 125 -13.83 -11.45 -6.14
N ALA A 126 -13.05 -10.58 -6.78
CA ALA A 126 -12.56 -10.76 -8.15
C ALA A 126 -11.12 -11.32 -8.20
N GLY A 127 -10.44 -11.45 -7.06
CA GLY A 127 -9.04 -11.85 -6.97
C GLY A 127 -8.23 -10.91 -6.07
N TYR A 128 -6.95 -10.78 -6.36
CA TYR A 128 -6.03 -9.98 -5.57
C TYR A 128 -5.69 -8.65 -6.24
N VAL A 129 -5.57 -7.61 -5.42
CA VAL A 129 -5.25 -6.25 -5.86
C VAL A 129 -4.00 -5.77 -5.14
N LEU A 130 -3.01 -5.26 -5.89
CA LEU A 130 -1.89 -4.53 -5.34
C LEU A 130 -2.20 -3.03 -5.39
N ASP A 131 -2.38 -2.39 -4.24
CA ASP A 131 -2.63 -0.94 -4.18
C ASP A 131 -1.32 -0.16 -4.18
N GLU A 132 -1.09 0.62 -5.23
CA GLU A 132 0.09 1.47 -5.40
C GLU A 132 -0.31 2.95 -5.39
N GLY A 133 -0.11 3.61 -4.26
CA GLY A 133 -0.39 5.03 -4.09
C GLY A 133 0.85 5.92 -4.15
N ALA A 134 0.64 7.22 -3.98
CA ALA A 134 1.74 8.21 -3.91
C ALA A 134 2.73 7.94 -2.76
N CYS A 135 2.28 7.30 -1.68
CA CYS A 135 3.13 6.79 -0.62
C CYS A 135 3.08 5.24 -0.63
N PRO A 136 4.08 4.57 -1.21
CA PRO A 136 4.09 3.12 -1.30
C PRO A 136 4.32 2.48 0.08
N GLY A 137 3.66 1.35 0.31
CA GLY A 137 3.79 0.55 1.54
C GLY A 137 3.48 -0.93 1.39
N ASN A 138 3.13 -1.37 0.19
CA ASN A 138 2.69 -2.74 -0.08
C ASN A 138 3.74 -3.60 -0.80
N VAL A 139 4.89 -3.01 -1.16
CA VAL A 139 5.97 -3.68 -1.90
C VAL A 139 7.29 -3.44 -1.19
N PHE A 140 7.99 -4.53 -0.88
CA PHE A 140 9.35 -4.51 -0.33
C PHE A 140 10.27 -5.23 -1.31
N TYR A 141 11.03 -4.46 -2.08
CA TYR A 141 11.97 -4.96 -3.07
C TYR A 141 13.11 -5.74 -2.42
N ASP A 142 13.50 -6.86 -3.05
CA ASP A 142 14.59 -7.73 -2.60
C ASP A 142 14.58 -8.01 -1.09
N PRO A 143 13.48 -8.57 -0.55
CA PRO A 143 13.27 -8.67 0.87
C PRO A 143 14.34 -9.56 1.50
N THR A 144 14.93 -9.07 2.58
CA THR A 144 15.89 -9.83 3.37
C THR A 144 15.21 -11.01 4.08
N PRO A 145 15.94 -12.08 4.43
CA PRO A 145 15.37 -13.17 5.23
C PRO A 145 14.74 -12.69 6.55
N ALA A 146 15.29 -11.63 7.16
CA ALA A 146 14.74 -11.05 8.37
C ALA A 146 13.35 -10.41 8.13
N GLN A 147 13.15 -9.73 6.99
CA GLN A 147 11.85 -9.18 6.61
C GLN A 147 10.82 -10.28 6.36
N LEU A 148 11.21 -11.38 5.70
CA LEU A 148 10.31 -12.52 5.51
C LEU A 148 9.96 -13.20 6.85
N GLN A 149 10.94 -13.33 7.75
CA GLN A 149 10.70 -13.86 9.09
C GLN A 149 9.80 -12.94 9.93
N GLN A 150 9.87 -11.62 9.73
CA GLN A 150 9.03 -10.66 10.43
C GLN A 150 7.54 -10.89 10.15
N VAL A 151 7.18 -11.29 8.93
CA VAL A 151 5.80 -11.69 8.60
C VAL A 151 5.34 -12.87 9.45
N GLN A 152 6.18 -13.91 9.58
CA GLN A 152 5.87 -15.08 10.41
C GLN A 152 5.74 -14.70 11.88
N GLN A 153 6.66 -13.88 12.41
CA GLN A 153 6.63 -13.44 13.80
C GLN A 153 5.33 -12.70 14.13
N CYS A 154 4.93 -11.77 13.26
CA CYS A 154 3.69 -11.02 13.41
C CYS A 154 2.44 -11.90 13.33
N TYR A 155 2.47 -12.94 12.48
CA TYR A 155 1.40 -13.93 12.41
C TYR A 155 1.29 -14.75 13.69
N ASP A 156 2.41 -15.24 14.22
CA ASP A 156 2.44 -16.10 15.40
C ASP A 156 2.06 -15.37 16.69
N SER A 157 2.50 -14.12 16.86
CA SER A 157 2.19 -13.30 18.04
C SER A 157 0.80 -12.68 17.97
N GLY A 158 0.21 -12.56 16.76
CA GLY A 158 -0.98 -11.76 16.51
C GLY A 158 -0.75 -10.24 16.58
N THR A 159 0.50 -9.78 16.79
CA THR A 159 0.87 -8.37 16.87
C THR A 159 2.24 -8.10 16.25
N CYS A 160 2.33 -7.04 15.45
CA CYS A 160 3.55 -6.28 15.25
C CYS A 160 3.44 -4.96 16.04
#